data_AF-A0A4Q8U3R5-F1
#
_entry.id   AF-A0A4Q8U3R5-F1
#
_cell.length_a   1.000
_cell.length_b   1.000
_cell.length_c   1.000
_cell.angle_alpha   90.00
_cell.angle_beta   90.00
_cell.angle_gamma   90.00
#
_symmetry.space_group_name_H-M   'P 1'
#
loop_
_entity.id
_entity.type
_entity.pdbx_description
1 polymer ?
#
loop_
_entity_poly.entity_id
_entity_poly.type
_entity_poly.pdbx_seq_one_letter_code
_entity_poly.pdbx_strand_id
1 'polypeptide(L)'
;MTFEDFISGQYVLNEDGLNFPFNYQNGDIKKRIKSLIEHFGDRILLLDYKEIQDNANNALIKIECFLGVSPHFKNNPVNSELINASNRKNIRLLTALMRHPAFIGLASRLPVSLVKKLRKMFDRFSQRSKPIQSYSRQVDVAMARERYNLDVEYYHQLFSRNDESQQS
;
A
#
# COMPACT_ATOMS: atom_id res chain seq x y z
N MET A 1 11.04 19.28 3.04
CA MET A 1 9.95 19.19 2.06
C MET A 1 8.69 19.56 2.80
N THR A 2 8.09 20.68 2.43
CA THR A 2 6.86 21.16 3.05
C THR A 2 5.65 20.74 2.23
N PHE A 3 4.46 20.88 2.78
CA PHE A 3 3.21 20.59 2.06
C PHE A 3 3.00 21.56 0.89
N GLU A 4 3.52 22.78 0.99
CA GLU A 4 3.50 23.79 -0.07
C GLU A 4 4.37 23.37 -1.27
N ASP A 5 5.56 22.79 -1.04
CA ASP A 5 6.40 22.22 -2.10
C ASP A 5 5.63 21.13 -2.88
N PHE A 6 4.81 20.33 -2.17
CA PHE A 6 3.98 19.29 -2.76
C PHE A 6 2.84 19.88 -3.62
N ILE A 7 2.08 20.85 -3.09
CA ILE A 7 0.96 21.48 -3.81
C ILE A 7 1.43 22.24 -5.06
N SER A 8 2.61 22.86 -5.00
CA SER A 8 3.18 23.62 -6.11
C SER A 8 3.50 22.77 -7.36
N GLY A 9 3.37 21.44 -7.27
CA GLY A 9 3.65 20.51 -8.36
C GLY A 9 5.14 20.27 -8.60
N GLN A 10 6.01 20.82 -7.75
CA GLN A 10 7.45 20.58 -7.80
C GLN A 10 7.85 19.23 -7.22
N TYR A 11 6.92 18.54 -6.53
CA TYR A 11 7.17 17.20 -6.05
C TYR A 11 7.09 16.15 -7.17
N VAL A 12 8.17 15.41 -7.29
CA VAL A 12 8.34 14.35 -8.27
C VAL A 12 8.62 13.05 -7.54
N LEU A 13 7.77 12.05 -7.76
CA LEU A 13 7.99 10.70 -7.27
C LEU A 13 8.96 9.99 -8.20
N ASN A 14 10.09 9.54 -7.63
CA ASN A 14 11.04 8.73 -8.37
C ASN A 14 10.72 7.25 -8.15
N GLU A 15 10.10 6.61 -9.14
CA GLU A 15 9.91 5.17 -9.17
C GLU A 15 10.66 4.59 -10.36
N ASP A 16 11.55 3.63 -10.08
CA ASP A 16 12.34 2.91 -11.09
C ASP A 16 13.15 3.83 -12.03
N GLY A 17 13.64 4.97 -11.51
CA GLY A 17 14.42 5.94 -12.28
C GLY A 17 13.57 6.87 -13.15
N LEU A 18 12.25 6.69 -13.15
CA LEU A 18 11.29 7.57 -13.79
C LEU A 18 10.79 8.60 -12.78
N ASN A 19 10.69 9.83 -13.26
CA ASN A 19 10.25 10.99 -12.50
C ASN A 19 8.78 11.25 -12.83
N PHE A 20 7.89 10.89 -11.90
CA PHE A 20 6.47 11.12 -12.04
C PHE A 20 6.08 12.41 -11.31
N PRO A 21 5.52 13.42 -11.99
CA PRO A 21 4.94 14.56 -11.29
C PRO A 21 3.82 14.02 -10.39
N PHE A 22 3.92 14.30 -9.09
CA PHE A 22 2.97 13.77 -8.12
C PHE A 22 2.22 14.91 -7.45
N ASN A 23 1.10 15.23 -8.08
CA ASN A 23 0.13 16.23 -7.66
C ASN A 23 -1.25 15.57 -7.76
N TYR A 24 -2.03 15.65 -6.69
CA TYR A 24 -3.46 15.38 -6.73
C TYR A 24 -4.22 16.69 -6.57
N GLN A 25 -5.25 16.87 -7.38
CA GLN A 25 -6.27 17.89 -7.17
C GLN A 25 -7.42 17.31 -6.33
N ASN A 26 -8.12 18.19 -5.64
CA ASN A 26 -9.30 17.81 -4.87
C ASN A 26 -10.36 17.18 -5.78
N GLY A 27 -10.84 15.98 -5.42
CA GLY A 27 -11.83 15.23 -6.18
C GLY A 27 -11.23 14.30 -7.24
N ASP A 28 -9.90 14.29 -7.45
CA ASP A 28 -9.26 13.41 -8.43
C ASP A 28 -9.43 11.94 -8.07
N ILE A 29 -9.33 11.60 -6.77
CA ILE A 29 -9.48 10.22 -6.30
C ILE A 29 -10.92 9.77 -6.53
N LYS A 30 -11.90 10.60 -6.12
CA LYS A 30 -13.32 10.37 -6.37
C LYS A 30 -13.61 10.13 -7.85
N LYS A 31 -13.09 10.99 -8.74
CA LYS A 31 -13.30 10.88 -10.19
C LYS A 31 -12.71 9.57 -10.74
N ARG A 32 -11.49 9.22 -10.33
CA ARG A 32 -10.83 7.98 -10.77
C ARG A 32 -11.59 6.74 -10.30
N ILE A 33 -11.98 6.67 -9.03
CA ILE A 33 -12.74 5.54 -8.50
C ILE A 33 -14.09 5.41 -9.20
N LYS A 34 -14.85 6.51 -9.36
CA LYS A 34 -16.11 6.48 -10.10
C LYS A 34 -15.94 5.97 -11.53
N SER A 35 -14.92 6.46 -12.24
CA SER A 35 -14.62 6.00 -13.58
C SER A 35 -14.30 4.50 -13.61
N LEU A 36 -13.52 3.99 -12.66
CA LEU A 36 -13.24 2.55 -12.58
C LEU A 36 -14.51 1.74 -12.28
N ILE A 37 -15.37 2.19 -11.36
CA ILE A 37 -16.65 1.54 -11.06
C ILE A 37 -17.55 1.52 -12.31
N GLU A 38 -17.65 2.63 -13.05
CA GLU A 38 -18.43 2.71 -14.29
C GLU A 38 -17.95 1.72 -15.36
N HIS A 39 -16.63 1.51 -15.48
CA HIS A 39 -16.05 0.62 -16.50
C HIS A 39 -16.06 -0.86 -16.08
N PHE A 40 -15.76 -1.16 -14.81
CA PHE A 40 -15.56 -2.52 -14.34
C PHE A 40 -16.77 -3.11 -13.60
N GLY A 41 -17.68 -2.26 -13.10
CA GLY A 41 -18.84 -2.68 -12.31
C GLY A 41 -18.41 -3.47 -11.09
N ASP A 42 -19.01 -4.64 -10.89
CA ASP A 42 -18.72 -5.55 -9.76
C ASP A 42 -17.35 -6.26 -9.88
N ARG A 43 -16.61 -6.03 -10.97
CA ARG A 43 -15.26 -6.60 -11.18
C ARG A 43 -14.17 -5.68 -10.62
N ILE A 44 -14.49 -4.92 -9.57
CA ILE A 44 -13.53 -4.11 -8.83
C ILE A 44 -13.66 -4.40 -7.33
N LEU A 45 -12.53 -4.58 -6.67
CA LEU A 45 -12.45 -4.66 -5.22
C LEU A 45 -11.84 -3.39 -4.68
N LEU A 46 -12.59 -2.66 -3.86
CA LEU A 46 -12.09 -1.53 -3.10
C LEU A 46 -11.82 -1.99 -1.66
N LEU A 47 -10.59 -1.79 -1.19
CA LEU A 47 -10.18 -2.15 0.16
C LEU A 47 -9.91 -0.87 0.96
N ASP A 48 -10.40 -0.83 2.19
CA ASP A 48 -10.06 0.24 3.12
C ASP A 48 -8.63 0.02 3.64
N TYR A 49 -7.79 1.04 3.45
CA TYR A 49 -6.43 1.00 3.95
C TYR A 49 -6.37 0.89 5.48
N LYS A 50 -7.33 1.50 6.19
CA LYS A 50 -7.42 1.38 7.65
C LYS A 50 -7.66 -0.07 8.08
N GLU A 51 -8.57 -0.77 7.41
CA GLU A 51 -8.81 -2.20 7.65
C GLU A 51 -7.56 -3.05 7.38
N ILE A 52 -6.78 -2.72 6.34
CA ILE A 52 -5.52 -3.42 6.06
C ILE A 52 -4.50 -3.21 7.19
N GLN A 53 -4.45 -2.00 7.77
CA GLN A 53 -3.57 -1.71 8.90
C GLN A 53 -4.01 -2.44 10.17
N ASP A 54 -5.30 -2.42 10.47
CA ASP A 54 -5.86 -3.00 11.68
C ASP A 54 -5.89 -4.54 11.61
N ASN A 55 -6.23 -5.10 10.45
CA ASN A 55 -6.28 -6.54 10.21
C ASN A 55 -6.01 -6.91 8.74
N ALA A 56 -4.73 -7.00 8.38
CA ALA A 56 -4.28 -7.41 7.05
C ALA A 56 -4.85 -8.78 6.61
N ASN A 57 -5.15 -9.68 7.55
CA ASN A 57 -5.66 -11.01 7.22
C ASN A 57 -7.08 -10.94 6.62
N ASN A 58 -7.94 -10.06 7.15
CA ASN A 58 -9.28 -9.85 6.61
C ASN A 58 -9.22 -9.30 5.17
N ALA A 59 -8.33 -8.35 4.91
CA ALA A 59 -8.15 -7.81 3.55
C ALA A 59 -7.71 -8.90 2.55
N LEU A 60 -6.82 -9.80 2.97
CA LEU A 60 -6.40 -10.93 2.13
C LEU A 60 -7.53 -11.91 1.86
N ILE A 61 -8.34 -12.23 2.87
CA ILE A 61 -9.54 -13.07 2.69
C ILE A 61 -10.52 -12.42 1.71
N LYS A 62 -10.73 -11.10 1.79
CA LYS A 62 -11.56 -10.35 0.82
C LYS A 62 -11.03 -10.46 -0.61
N ILE A 63 -9.70 -10.39 -0.80
CA ILE A 63 -9.05 -10.61 -2.10
C ILE A 63 -9.29 -12.05 -2.58
N GLU A 64 -9.14 -13.05 -1.71
CA GLU A 64 -9.37 -14.45 -2.06
C GLU A 64 -10.81 -14.69 -2.54
N CYS A 65 -11.79 -14.18 -1.77
CA CYS A 65 -13.20 -14.23 -2.12
C CYS A 65 -13.49 -13.54 -3.46
N PHE A 66 -12.94 -12.35 -3.67
CA PHE A 66 -13.13 -11.59 -4.90
C PHE A 66 -12.54 -12.30 -6.13
N LEU A 67 -11.39 -12.97 -5.98
CA LEU A 67 -10.75 -13.75 -7.04
C LEU A 67 -11.40 -15.14 -7.23
N GLY A 68 -12.33 -15.54 -6.37
CA GLY A 68 -12.95 -16.87 -6.41
C GLY A 68 -11.98 -18.01 -6.08
N VAL A 69 -10.92 -17.75 -5.32
CA VAL A 69 -9.94 -18.77 -4.91
C VAL A 69 -10.28 -19.35 -3.54
N SER A 70 -9.81 -20.57 -3.28
CA SER A 70 -10.02 -21.21 -1.97
C SER A 70 -9.38 -20.38 -0.85
N PRO A 71 -10.07 -20.15 0.28
CA PRO A 71 -9.57 -19.32 1.36
C PRO A 71 -8.37 -19.97 2.06
N HIS A 72 -7.16 -19.48 1.79
CA HIS A 72 -5.92 -19.95 2.42
C HIS A 72 -5.67 -19.21 3.73
N PHE A 73 -5.96 -17.91 3.77
CA PHE A 73 -5.65 -17.05 4.91
C PHE A 73 -6.63 -17.18 6.08
N LYS A 74 -7.77 -17.87 5.88
CA LYS A 74 -8.67 -18.26 6.97
C LYS A 74 -8.00 -19.19 7.98
N ASN A 75 -7.14 -20.09 7.51
CA ASN A 75 -6.47 -21.10 8.34
C ASN A 75 -5.00 -20.77 8.61
N ASN A 76 -4.42 -19.82 7.87
CA ASN A 76 -3.00 -19.45 7.96
C ASN A 76 -2.87 -17.92 8.08
N PRO A 77 -3.08 -17.35 9.29
CA PRO A 77 -2.99 -15.91 9.47
C PRO A 77 -1.61 -15.38 9.08
N VAL A 78 -1.58 -14.29 8.32
CA VAL A 78 -0.32 -13.66 7.92
C VAL A 78 0.31 -12.94 9.11
N ASN A 79 1.58 -13.25 9.39
CA ASN A 79 2.38 -12.39 10.25
C ASN A 79 2.79 -11.13 9.46
N SER A 80 2.08 -10.02 9.71
CA SER A 80 2.26 -8.73 9.04
C SER A 80 3.46 -7.93 9.55
N GLU A 81 4.12 -8.34 10.65
CA GLU A 81 5.27 -7.65 11.26
C GLU A 81 6.41 -7.38 10.25
N LEU A 82 6.51 -8.21 9.21
CA LEU A 82 7.61 -8.15 8.25
C LEU A 82 7.27 -7.37 6.98
N ILE A 83 6.03 -7.36 6.51
CA ILE A 83 5.71 -6.93 5.13
C ILE A 83 5.66 -5.40 5.00
N ASN A 84 5.25 -4.68 6.07
CA ASN A 84 5.11 -3.22 6.09
C ASN A 84 6.00 -2.54 7.12
N ALA A 85 7.17 -3.11 7.44
CA ALA A 85 8.12 -2.41 8.27
C ALA A 85 8.62 -1.15 7.51
N SER A 86 7.98 -0.01 7.76
CA SER A 86 8.51 1.35 7.54
C SER A 86 9.94 1.50 8.11
N ASN A 87 10.30 0.59 9.01
CA ASN A 87 11.61 0.37 9.55
C ASN A 87 12.61 -0.36 8.61
N ARG A 88 12.39 -0.47 7.29
CA ARG A 88 13.39 -1.05 6.37
C ARG A 88 14.39 0.02 5.86
N LYS A 89 15.68 -0.32 5.84
CA LYS A 89 16.76 0.42 5.18
C LYS A 89 16.57 0.25 3.67
N ASN A 90 16.35 1.36 2.97
CA ASN A 90 16.42 1.36 1.51
C ASN A 90 17.88 1.22 1.05
N ILE A 91 18.37 -0.02 0.98
CA ILE A 91 19.70 -0.32 0.45
C ILE A 91 19.57 -0.40 -1.08
N ARG A 92 19.71 0.75 -1.76
CA ARG A 92 19.50 0.90 -3.21
C ARG A 92 20.17 -0.18 -4.06
N LEU A 93 21.43 -0.50 -3.75
CA LEU A 93 22.21 -1.50 -4.47
C LEU A 93 21.59 -2.92 -4.36
N LEU A 94 21.08 -3.25 -3.18
CA LEU A 94 20.50 -4.55 -2.88
C LEU A 94 19.10 -4.69 -3.48
N THR A 95 18.31 -3.62 -3.45
CA THR A 95 17.02 -3.53 -4.16
C THR A 95 17.22 -3.69 -5.67
N ALA A 96 18.24 -3.04 -6.24
CA ALA A 96 18.56 -3.17 -7.67
C ALA A 96 18.97 -4.61 -8.04
N LEU A 97 19.79 -5.26 -7.21
CA LEU A 97 20.22 -6.65 -7.43
C LEU A 97 19.03 -7.63 -7.41
N MET A 98 18.12 -7.49 -6.45
CA MET A 98 16.93 -8.33 -6.31
C MET A 98 15.93 -8.17 -7.47
N ARG A 99 15.91 -6.99 -8.10
CA ARG A 99 15.08 -6.69 -9.26
C ARG A 99 15.71 -7.12 -10.58
N HIS A 100 16.98 -7.52 -10.57
CA HIS A 100 17.67 -7.93 -11.78
C HIS A 100 17.07 -9.25 -12.32
N PRO A 101 16.70 -9.33 -13.61
CA PRO A 101 16.05 -10.52 -14.18
C PRO A 101 16.84 -11.81 -13.98
N ALA A 102 18.18 -11.72 -14.02
CA ALA A 102 19.05 -12.86 -13.76
C ALA A 102 18.94 -13.39 -12.32
N PHE A 103 18.75 -12.50 -11.33
CA PHE A 103 18.58 -12.90 -9.94
C PHE A 103 17.19 -13.53 -9.71
N ILE A 104 16.16 -12.97 -10.34
CA ILE A 104 14.80 -13.53 -10.30
C ILE A 104 14.77 -14.93 -10.93
N GLY A 105 15.40 -15.10 -12.09
CA GLY A 105 15.51 -16.40 -12.77
C GLY A 105 16.37 -17.42 -12.01
N LEU A 106 17.33 -16.96 -11.21
CA LEU A 106 18.09 -17.83 -10.30
C LEU A 106 17.21 -18.24 -9.10
N ALA A 107 16.51 -17.28 -8.50
CA ALA A 107 15.65 -17.52 -7.33
C ALA A 107 14.49 -18.49 -7.64
N SER A 108 13.95 -18.47 -8.86
CA SER A 108 12.91 -19.42 -9.29
C SER A 108 13.40 -20.87 -9.42
N ARG A 109 14.72 -21.08 -9.48
CA ARG A 109 15.34 -22.42 -9.56
C ARG A 109 15.81 -22.95 -8.19
N LEU A 110 15.70 -22.14 -7.14
CA LEU A 110 16.12 -22.53 -5.80
C LEU A 110 14.96 -23.20 -5.03
N PRO A 111 15.25 -24.15 -4.13
CA PRO A 111 14.25 -24.72 -3.24
C PRO A 111 13.57 -23.63 -2.40
N VAL A 112 12.24 -23.76 -2.21
CA VAL A 112 11.44 -22.80 -1.43
C VAL A 112 12.00 -22.56 -0.03
N SER A 113 12.58 -23.58 0.60
CA SER A 113 13.22 -23.48 1.92
C SER A 113 14.44 -22.54 1.91
N LEU A 114 15.23 -22.54 0.84
CA LEU A 114 16.39 -21.68 0.66
C LEU A 114 15.96 -20.25 0.38
N VAL A 115 14.96 -20.06 -0.48
CA VAL A 115 14.35 -18.74 -0.75
C VAL A 115 13.82 -18.13 0.55
N LYS A 116 13.13 -18.91 1.39
CA LYS A 116 12.67 -18.46 2.71
C LYS A 116 13.83 -18.08 3.64
N LYS A 117 14.95 -18.82 3.64
CA LYS A 117 16.14 -18.48 4.44
C LYS A 117 16.80 -17.18 3.97
N LEU A 118 17.01 -17.04 2.66
CA LEU A 118 17.59 -15.83 2.06
C LEU A 118 16.71 -14.60 2.34
N ARG A 119 15.38 -14.75 2.22
CA ARG A 119 14.41 -13.71 2.57
C ARG A 119 14.50 -13.31 4.03
N LYS A 120 14.51 -14.27 4.97
CA LYS A 120 14.65 -13.98 6.40
C LYS A 120 15.96 -13.26 6.73
N MET A 121 17.06 -13.68 6.11
CA MET A 121 18.36 -13.04 6.27
C MET A 121 18.32 -11.59 5.77
N PHE A 122 17.75 -11.37 4.57
CA PHE A 122 17.54 -10.05 4.00
C PHE A 122 16.69 -9.17 4.91
N ASP A 123 15.56 -9.68 5.39
CA ASP A 123 14.66 -8.94 6.26
C ASP A 123 15.42 -8.45 7.52
N ARG A 124 16.25 -9.31 8.13
CA ARG A 124 17.09 -8.95 9.29
C ARG A 124 18.14 -7.87 8.96
N PHE A 125 18.84 -7.97 7.82
CA PHE A 125 19.83 -6.95 7.42
C PHE A 125 19.18 -5.62 7.04
N SER A 126 17.97 -5.67 6.49
CA SER A 126 17.23 -4.48 6.08
C SER A 126 16.56 -3.77 7.26
N GLN A 127 16.50 -4.32 8.47
CA GLN A 127 15.90 -3.62 9.61
C GLN A 127 16.73 -2.38 10.02
N ARG A 128 16.06 -1.23 10.13
CA ARG A 128 16.56 -0.01 10.76
C ARG A 128 16.49 -0.18 12.26
N SER A 129 17.54 0.26 12.94
CA SER A 129 17.65 0.21 14.40
C SER A 129 16.80 1.26 15.12
N LYS A 130 16.16 2.19 14.40
CA LYS A 130 15.28 3.21 14.97
C LYS A 130 14.04 3.41 14.09
N PRO A 131 12.82 3.43 14.67
CA PRO A 131 11.60 3.72 13.93
C PRO A 131 11.72 5.08 13.23
N ILE A 132 11.23 5.17 11.99
CA ILE A 132 11.07 6.46 11.33
C ILE A 132 10.03 7.24 12.13
N GLN A 133 10.45 8.33 12.78
CA GLN A 133 9.52 9.27 13.38
C GLN A 133 8.75 9.94 12.23
N SER A 134 7.46 9.66 12.10
CA SER A 134 6.62 10.33 11.11
C SER A 134 6.46 11.78 11.55
N TYR A 135 7.26 12.67 10.97
CA TYR A 135 7.14 14.10 11.23
C TYR A 135 6.04 14.67 10.33
N SER A 136 4.78 14.34 10.60
CA SER A 136 3.65 15.10 10.04
C SER A 136 3.37 16.25 11.00
N ARG A 137 3.59 17.50 10.59
CA ARG A 137 3.14 18.62 11.41
C ARG A 137 1.61 18.58 11.40
N GLN A 138 0.97 18.77 12.55
CA GLN A 138 -0.50 18.82 12.63
C GLN A 138 -1.10 19.84 11.66
N VAL A 139 -0.35 20.93 11.40
CA VAL A 139 -0.68 21.97 10.42
C VAL A 139 -0.75 21.39 9.00
N ASP A 140 0.20 20.56 8.57
CA ASP A 140 0.20 19.93 7.24
C ASP A 140 -1.00 18.99 7.07
N VAL A 141 -1.37 18.26 8.13
CA VAL A 141 -2.54 17.37 8.14
C VAL A 141 -3.84 18.17 8.02
N ALA A 142 -3.96 19.29 8.73
CA ALA A 142 -5.12 20.18 8.65
C ALA A 142 -5.26 20.79 7.24
N MET A 143 -4.17 21.30 6.68
CA MET A 143 -4.14 21.85 5.32
C MET A 143 -4.50 20.79 4.27
N ALA A 144 -3.98 19.56 4.41
CA ALA A 144 -4.34 18.46 3.52
C ALA A 144 -5.83 18.09 3.61
N ARG A 145 -6.38 18.02 4.83
CA ARG A 145 -7.81 17.70 5.02
C ARG A 145 -8.72 18.76 4.40
N GLU A 146 -8.38 20.04 4.54
CA GLU A 146 -9.12 21.14 3.91
C GLU A 146 -9.00 21.08 2.38
N ARG A 147 -7.79 20.87 1.87
CA ARG A 147 -7.50 20.85 0.44
C ARG A 147 -8.18 19.68 -0.29
N TYR A 148 -8.29 18.51 0.34
CA TYR A 148 -8.79 17.26 -0.25
C TYR A 148 -10.18 16.85 0.27
N ASN A 149 -10.98 17.81 0.73
CA ASN A 149 -12.25 17.53 1.40
C ASN A 149 -13.23 16.66 0.57
N LEU A 150 -13.32 16.85 -0.75
CA LEU A 150 -14.23 16.09 -1.61
C LEU A 150 -13.85 14.61 -1.68
N ASP A 151 -12.55 14.32 -1.67
CA ASP A 151 -12.05 12.95 -1.65
C ASP A 151 -12.24 12.31 -0.28
N VAL A 152 -12.04 13.08 0.80
CA VAL A 152 -12.29 12.63 2.19
C VAL A 152 -13.77 12.30 2.39
N GLU A 153 -14.68 13.18 1.97
CA GLU A 153 -16.12 12.94 2.03
C GLU A 153 -16.52 11.70 1.24
N TYR A 154 -15.96 11.53 0.04
CA TYR A 154 -16.25 10.37 -0.80
C TYR A 154 -15.71 9.06 -0.21
N TYR A 155 -14.52 9.09 0.41
CA TYR A 155 -14.00 7.95 1.16
C TYR A 155 -14.96 7.52 2.27
N HIS A 156 -15.48 8.46 3.06
CA HIS A 156 -16.49 8.15 4.07
C HIS A 156 -17.79 7.60 3.46
N GLN A 157 -18.25 8.12 2.33
CA GLN A 157 -19.41 7.56 1.62
C GLN A 157 -19.19 6.11 1.17
N LEU A 158 -17.97 5.78 0.71
CA LEU A 158 -17.62 4.44 0.23
C LEU A 158 -17.53 3.42 1.36
N PHE A 159 -16.97 3.79 2.51
CA PHE A 159 -16.61 2.83 3.56
C PHE A 159 -17.45 2.94 4.83
N SER A 160 -18.03 4.10 5.15
CA SER A 160 -18.87 4.25 6.36
C SER A 160 -20.28 3.67 6.21
N ARG A 161 -20.71 3.28 5.00
CA ARG A 161 -21.99 2.56 4.76
C ARG A 161 -21.90 1.05 4.95
N ASN A 162 -20.70 0.47 5.01
CA ASN A 162 -20.52 -0.98 5.05
C ASN A 162 -20.54 -1.56 6.49
N ASP A 163 -20.50 -0.72 7.52
CA ASP A 163 -20.53 -1.16 8.92
C ASP A 163 -21.93 -1.55 9.40
N GLU A 164 -23.00 -1.04 8.76
CA GLU A 164 -24.39 -1.34 9.15
C GLU A 164 -24.95 -2.62 8.49
N SER A 165 -24.41 -3.02 7.34
CA SER A 165 -24.88 -4.18 6.56
C SER A 165 -24.26 -5.53 6.96
N GLN A 166 -23.41 -5.59 7.98
CA GLN A 166 -22.87 -6.84 8.54
C GLN A 166 -23.53 -7.27 9.86
N GLN A 167 -24.62 -6.61 10.27
CA GLN A 167 -25.42 -6.97 11.45
C GLN A 167 -26.83 -7.46 11.12
N SER A 168 -27.14 -7.78 9.86
CA SER A 168 -28.44 -8.33 9.43
C SER A 168 -28.32 -9.76 8.91
#